data_AF-A0A3G2T8A6-F1
#
_entry.id   AF-A0A3G2T8A6-F1
#
_cell.length_a   1.000
_cell.length_b   1.000
_cell.length_c   1.000
_cell.angle_alpha   90.00
_cell.angle_beta   90.00
_cell.angle_gamma   90.00
#
_symmetry.space_group_name_H-M   'P 1'
#
loop_
_entity.id
_entity.type
_entity.pdbx_description
1 polymer ?
#
loop_
_entity_poly.entity_id
_entity_poly.type
_entity_poly.pdbx_seq_one_letter_code
_entity_poly.pdbx_strand_id
1 'polypeptide(L)'
;MSIKKQKGVGLIEVLVALLLLAIGVLGFSLLQLRAMDATQEATERTASMNIARDLAERIRINRTQLAEYKKAINGTPITIDCMSKANFASCTTVNMANYDAQQILDKAKSGGQTILMSNCKKSESLSCIYVSWGKTDIKKSLSNCVEDTGTYVVDSKCLVMEAY
;
A
#
# COMPACT_ATOMS: atom_id res chain seq x y z
N MET A 1 -1.31 -46.43 -65.61
CA MET A 1 -1.99 -45.64 -64.56
C MET A 1 -0.93 -45.25 -63.53
N SER A 2 -0.50 -43.99 -63.51
CA SER A 2 0.60 -43.55 -62.63
C SER A 2 0.06 -43.19 -61.25
N ILE A 3 0.51 -43.88 -60.21
CA ILE A 3 0.12 -43.63 -58.82
C ILE A 3 0.94 -42.44 -58.32
N LYS A 4 0.29 -41.29 -58.10
CA LYS A 4 0.92 -40.13 -57.44
C LYS A 4 1.19 -40.46 -55.98
N LYS A 5 2.47 -40.43 -55.56
CA LYS A 5 2.86 -40.55 -54.14
C LYS A 5 2.36 -39.32 -53.37
N GLN A 6 1.63 -39.52 -52.27
CA GLN A 6 1.36 -38.45 -51.30
C GLN A 6 2.70 -37.92 -50.77
N LYS A 7 2.98 -36.64 -51.00
CA LYS A 7 4.01 -35.91 -50.24
C LYS A 7 3.37 -35.52 -48.91
N GLY A 8 3.56 -36.36 -47.89
CA GLY A 8 3.07 -36.09 -46.55
C GLY A 8 3.71 -34.83 -45.98
N VAL A 9 2.95 -33.72 -45.96
CA VAL A 9 3.33 -32.44 -45.32
C VAL A 9 2.63 -32.21 -43.98
N GLY A 10 1.64 -33.03 -43.61
CA GLY A 10 0.82 -32.81 -42.42
C GLY A 10 1.54 -32.99 -41.08
N LEU A 11 2.49 -33.92 -40.95
CA LEU A 11 3.11 -34.20 -39.64
C LEU A 11 4.10 -33.09 -39.21
N ILE A 12 4.92 -32.60 -40.13
CA ILE A 12 5.89 -31.53 -39.85
C ILE A 12 5.17 -30.20 -39.56
N GLU A 13 4.07 -29.93 -40.27
CA GLU A 13 3.26 -28.73 -40.11
C GLU A 13 2.61 -28.67 -38.72
N VAL A 14 2.04 -29.78 -38.26
CA VAL A 14 1.48 -29.89 -36.91
C VAL A 14 2.57 -29.75 -35.85
N LEU A 15 3.75 -30.36 -36.05
CA LEU A 15 4.86 -30.27 -35.09
C LEU A 15 5.37 -28.83 -34.96
N VAL A 16 5.51 -28.10 -36.08
CA VAL A 16 5.87 -26.68 -36.08
C VAL A 16 4.78 -25.82 -35.45
N ALA A 17 3.50 -26.08 -35.73
CA ALA A 17 2.39 -25.36 -35.11
C ALA A 17 2.36 -25.55 -33.59
N LEU A 18 2.58 -26.77 -33.10
CA LEU A 18 2.67 -27.07 -31.67
C LEU A 18 3.90 -26.41 -31.01
N LEU A 19 5.04 -26.36 -31.72
CA LEU A 19 6.24 -25.68 -31.23
C LEU A 19 5.99 -24.18 -31.05
N LEU A 20 5.39 -23.52 -32.04
CA LEU A 20 5.06 -22.10 -31.98
C LEU A 20 4.03 -21.82 -30.87
N LEU A 21 3.02 -22.66 -30.73
CA LEU A 21 2.03 -22.57 -29.66
C LEU A 21 2.71 -22.69 -28.29
N ALA A 22 3.60 -23.67 -28.10
CA ALA A 22 4.30 -23.87 -26.85
C ALA A 22 5.13 -22.63 -26.46
N ILE A 23 5.86 -22.04 -27.40
CA ILE A 23 6.63 -20.80 -27.17
C ILE A 23 5.67 -19.64 -26.84
N GLY A 24 4.56 -19.52 -27.56
CA GLY A 24 3.55 -18.48 -27.32
C GLY A 24 2.94 -18.55 -25.92
N VAL A 25 2.57 -19.75 -25.46
CA VAL A 25 1.99 -19.97 -24.12
C VAL A 25 3.00 -19.70 -23.02
N LEU A 26 4.27 -20.09 -23.20
CA LEU A 26 5.33 -19.78 -22.23
C LEU A 26 5.59 -18.27 -22.14
N GLY A 27 5.61 -17.58 -23.28
CA GLY A 27 5.74 -16.12 -23.33
C GLY A 27 4.58 -15.41 -22.63
N PHE A 28 3.34 -15.83 -22.91
CA PHE A 28 2.15 -15.29 -22.26
C PHE A 28 2.14 -15.51 -20.74
N SER A 29 2.51 -16.71 -20.29
CA SER A 29 2.58 -17.05 -18.86
C SER A 29 3.54 -16.14 -18.10
N LEU A 30 4.70 -15.82 -18.68
CA LEU A 30 5.68 -14.90 -18.06
C LEU A 30 5.12 -13.48 -17.94
N LEU A 31 4.44 -12.98 -18.98
CA LEU A 31 3.79 -11.67 -18.93
C LEU A 31 2.67 -11.63 -17.88
N GLN A 32 1.92 -12.73 -17.73
CA GLN A 32 0.86 -12.83 -16.74
C GLN A 32 1.38 -12.70 -15.30
N LEU A 33 2.53 -13.32 -14.98
CA LEU A 33 3.16 -13.17 -13.66
C LEU A 33 3.56 -11.72 -13.38
N ARG A 34 4.17 -11.04 -14.36
CA ARG A 34 4.54 -9.61 -14.23
C ARG A 34 3.32 -8.71 -14.04
N ALA A 35 2.24 -8.98 -14.77
CA ALA A 35 0.99 -8.25 -14.64
C ALA A 35 0.36 -8.43 -13.25
N MET A 36 0.45 -9.64 -12.69
CA MET A 36 -0.03 -9.92 -11.33
C MET A 36 0.76 -9.14 -10.28
N ASP A 37 2.09 -9.13 -10.36
CA ASP A 37 2.94 -8.35 -9.44
C ASP A 37 2.62 -6.85 -9.49
N ALA A 38 2.48 -6.29 -10.70
CA ALA A 38 2.11 -4.89 -10.89
C ALA A 38 0.71 -4.57 -10.35
N THR A 39 -0.24 -5.50 -10.50
CA THR A 39 -1.61 -5.35 -9.96
C THR A 39 -1.61 -5.39 -8.44
N GLN A 40 -0.85 -6.30 -7.82
CA GLN A 40 -0.70 -6.34 -6.37
C GLN A 40 -0.11 -5.04 -5.85
N GLU A 41 0.94 -4.53 -6.50
CA GLU A 41 1.57 -3.27 -6.09
C GLU A 41 0.63 -2.06 -6.23
N ALA A 42 -0.15 -2.00 -7.31
CA ALA A 42 -1.15 -0.96 -7.49
C ALA A 42 -2.26 -1.03 -6.42
N THR A 43 -2.65 -2.24 -6.04
CA THR A 43 -3.67 -2.48 -5.00
C THR A 43 -3.18 -2.01 -3.64
N GLU A 44 -1.96 -2.39 -3.24
CA GLU A 44 -1.35 -1.96 -1.98
C GLU A 44 -1.21 -0.44 -1.91
N ARG A 45 -0.73 0.17 -3.01
CA ARG A 45 -0.61 1.63 -3.11
C ARG A 45 -1.95 2.32 -2.94
N THR A 46 -3.01 1.79 -3.55
CA THR A 46 -4.37 2.33 -3.42
C THR A 46 -4.89 2.17 -2.00
N ALA A 47 -4.67 1.01 -1.37
CA ALA A 47 -5.03 0.78 0.03
C ALA A 47 -4.30 1.77 0.95
N SER A 48 -2.99 2.00 0.75
CA SER A 48 -2.21 2.98 1.52
C SER A 48 -2.71 4.41 1.35
N MET A 49 -3.06 4.82 0.12
CA MET A 49 -3.69 6.12 -0.12
C MET A 49 -5.00 6.27 0.63
N ASN A 50 -5.84 5.22 0.63
CA ASN A 50 -7.11 5.24 1.33
C ASN A 50 -6.93 5.35 2.85
N ILE A 51 -5.96 4.64 3.44
CA ILE A 51 -5.67 4.73 4.88
C ILE A 51 -5.11 6.12 5.23
N ALA A 52 -4.17 6.64 4.44
CA ALA A 52 -3.63 7.98 4.66
C ALA A 52 -4.72 9.06 4.60
N ARG A 53 -5.61 8.96 3.61
CA ARG A 53 -6.73 9.89 3.41
C ARG A 53 -7.76 9.79 4.54
N ASP A 54 -8.09 8.58 4.99
CA ASP A 54 -8.98 8.33 6.13
C ASP A 54 -8.43 9.00 7.40
N LEU A 55 -7.13 8.82 7.68
CA LEU A 55 -6.47 9.50 8.80
C LEU A 55 -6.45 11.02 8.64
N ALA A 56 -6.13 11.53 7.46
CA ALA A 56 -6.09 12.97 7.18
C ALA A 56 -7.47 13.62 7.40
N GLU A 57 -8.55 12.97 6.97
CA GLU A 57 -9.91 13.48 7.19
C GLU A 57 -10.33 13.43 8.67
N ARG A 58 -9.90 12.42 9.43
CA ARG A 58 -10.15 12.39 10.89
C ARG A 58 -9.41 13.52 11.62
N ILE A 59 -8.14 13.74 11.27
CA ILE A 59 -7.35 14.89 11.76
C ILE A 59 -8.03 16.21 11.38
N ARG A 60 -8.54 16.32 10.14
CA ARG A 60 -9.25 17.51 9.66
C ARG A 60 -10.46 17.86 10.50
N ILE A 61 -11.20 16.85 10.97
CA ILE A 61 -12.39 17.03 11.81
C ILE A 61 -11.97 17.48 13.22
N ASN A 62 -10.84 16.97 13.72
CA ASN A 62 -10.35 17.23 15.07
C ASN A 62 -8.94 17.85 15.09
N ARG A 63 -8.77 18.97 14.37
CA ARG A 63 -7.45 19.56 14.09
C ARG A 63 -6.68 19.98 15.34
N THR A 64 -7.40 20.38 16.39
CA THR A 64 -6.80 20.80 17.67
C THR A 64 -6.00 19.68 18.34
N GLN A 65 -6.24 18.42 17.97
CA GLN A 65 -5.63 17.23 18.57
C GLN A 65 -4.56 16.58 17.69
N LEU A 66 -4.00 17.32 16.72
CA LEU A 66 -2.94 16.81 15.83
C LEU A 66 -1.74 16.21 16.59
N ALA A 67 -1.36 16.80 17.72
CA ALA A 67 -0.30 16.27 18.58
C ALA A 67 -0.66 14.90 19.18
N GLU A 68 -1.92 14.70 19.57
CA GLU A 68 -2.41 13.41 20.11
C GLU A 68 -2.52 12.35 19.01
N TYR A 69 -2.98 12.71 17.79
CA TYR A 69 -2.92 11.79 16.64
C TYR A 69 -1.49 11.34 16.37
N LYS A 70 -0.52 12.27 16.32
CA LYS A 70 0.90 11.95 16.10
C LYS A 70 1.44 11.01 17.18
N LYS A 71 1.10 11.25 18.44
CA LYS A 71 1.50 10.42 19.57
C LYS A 71 0.86 9.02 19.52
N ALA A 72 -0.44 8.92 19.24
CA ALA A 72 -1.16 7.66 19.19
C ALA A 72 -0.75 6.79 18.00
N ILE A 73 -0.48 7.40 16.84
CA ILE A 73 -0.02 6.71 15.63
C ILE A 73 1.41 6.17 15.80
N ASN A 74 2.32 6.97 16.35
CA ASN A 74 3.74 6.59 16.48
C ASN A 74 4.01 5.71 17.71
N GLY A 75 3.17 5.81 18.73
CA GLY A 75 3.34 5.13 20.01
C GLY A 75 2.49 3.88 20.14
N THR A 76 2.29 3.48 21.39
CA THR A 76 1.30 2.46 21.74
C THR A 76 -0.04 3.16 21.93
N PRO A 77 -1.04 2.92 21.07
CA PRO A 77 -2.30 3.62 21.18
C PRO A 77 -3.09 3.13 22.39
N ILE A 78 -3.73 4.06 23.10
CA ILE A 78 -4.55 3.75 24.27
C ILE A 78 -5.90 3.19 23.80
N THR A 79 -6.28 2.02 24.32
CA THR A 79 -7.57 1.40 23.96
C THR A 79 -8.71 2.05 24.69
N ILE A 80 -9.47 2.87 23.96
CA ILE A 80 -10.64 3.59 24.44
C ILE A 80 -11.76 3.34 23.45
N ASP A 81 -12.91 2.85 23.88
CA ASP A 81 -14.07 2.66 23.01
C ASP A 81 -14.96 3.89 23.02
N CYS A 82 -15.10 4.54 21.86
CA CYS A 82 -15.97 5.70 21.67
C CYS A 82 -17.34 5.42 21.05
N MET A 83 -17.70 4.16 20.87
CA MET A 83 -18.94 3.75 20.22
C MET A 83 -19.93 3.10 21.19
N SER A 84 -19.50 2.62 22.35
CA SER A 84 -20.43 2.08 23.34
C SER A 84 -21.15 3.18 24.13
N LYS A 85 -22.45 2.96 24.35
CA LYS A 85 -23.32 3.84 25.15
C LYS A 85 -22.79 4.09 26.57
N ALA A 86 -22.03 3.14 27.12
CA ALA A 86 -21.40 3.25 28.43
C ALA A 86 -20.23 4.23 28.48
N ASN A 87 -19.55 4.46 27.35
CA ASN A 87 -18.31 5.24 27.28
C ASN A 87 -18.44 6.56 26.52
N PHE A 88 -19.65 6.93 26.09
CA PHE A 88 -19.89 8.19 25.38
C PHE A 88 -19.41 9.43 26.16
N ALA A 89 -19.61 9.42 27.49
CA ALA A 89 -19.13 10.51 28.37
C ALA A 89 -17.59 10.61 28.44
N SER A 90 -16.89 9.51 28.15
CA SER A 90 -15.42 9.45 28.15
C SER A 90 -14.81 9.90 26.82
N CYS A 91 -15.61 10.16 25.78
CA CYS A 91 -15.10 10.52 24.45
C CYS A 91 -14.95 12.02 24.27
N THR A 92 -13.96 12.55 24.98
CA THR A 92 -13.41 13.88 24.73
C THR A 92 -12.70 13.92 23.36
N THR A 93 -12.39 15.11 22.87
CA THR A 93 -11.64 15.28 21.61
C THR A 93 -10.29 14.56 21.63
N VAL A 94 -9.63 14.46 22.79
CA VAL A 94 -8.38 13.70 22.99
C VAL A 94 -8.60 12.20 22.86
N ASN A 95 -9.64 11.68 23.52
CA ASN A 95 -9.93 10.25 23.51
C ASN A 95 -10.46 9.78 22.15
N MET A 96 -11.19 10.64 21.44
CA MET A 96 -11.59 10.43 20.04
C MET A 96 -10.38 10.31 19.12
N ALA A 97 -9.35 11.16 19.29
CA ALA A 97 -8.12 11.06 18.50
C ALA A 97 -7.37 9.73 18.72
N ASN A 98 -7.35 9.24 19.96
CA ASN A 98 -6.77 7.93 20.29
C ASN A 98 -7.56 6.78 19.65
N TYR A 99 -8.89 6.82 19.75
CA TYR A 99 -9.76 5.82 19.13
C TYR A 99 -9.62 5.77 17.60
N ASP A 100 -9.63 6.94 16.96
CA ASP A 100 -9.42 7.07 15.52
C ASP A 100 -8.06 6.50 15.10
N ALA A 101 -6.99 6.86 15.82
CA ALA A 101 -5.65 6.35 15.56
C ALA A 101 -5.61 4.81 15.69
N GLN A 102 -6.31 4.23 16.67
CA GLN A 102 -6.42 2.77 16.79
C GLN A 102 -7.09 2.13 15.59
N GLN A 103 -8.24 2.64 15.16
CA GLN A 103 -8.92 2.10 13.99
C GLN A 103 -8.03 2.13 12.74
N ILE A 104 -7.30 3.23 12.53
CA ILE A 104 -6.36 3.38 11.42
C ILE A 104 -5.19 2.40 11.54
N LEU A 105 -4.63 2.24 12.75
CA LEU A 105 -3.54 1.29 12.99
C LEU A 105 -3.97 -0.16 12.80
N ASP A 106 -5.18 -0.53 13.21
CA ASP A 106 -5.70 -1.88 13.04
C ASP A 106 -6.00 -2.16 11.56
N LYS A 107 -6.56 -1.18 10.84
CA LYS A 107 -6.74 -1.23 9.39
C LYS A 107 -5.41 -1.40 8.66
N ALA A 108 -4.39 -0.60 9.03
CA ALA A 108 -3.06 -0.71 8.46
C ALA A 108 -2.41 -2.08 8.73
N LYS A 109 -2.45 -2.56 9.98
CA LYS A 109 -1.92 -3.88 10.36
C LYS A 109 -2.61 -5.01 9.60
N SER A 110 -3.94 -4.95 9.44
CA SER A 110 -4.70 -5.98 8.72
C SER A 110 -4.31 -6.06 7.24
N GLY A 111 -3.91 -4.94 6.64
CA GLY A 111 -3.37 -4.87 5.28
C GLY A 111 -1.86 -5.05 5.18
N GLY A 112 -1.14 -5.40 6.25
CA GLY A 112 0.32 -5.53 6.23
C GLY A 112 1.07 -4.21 6.00
N GLN A 113 0.40 -3.09 6.26
CA GLN A 113 0.92 -1.74 6.07
C GLN A 113 1.40 -1.17 7.39
N THR A 114 2.40 -0.30 7.31
CA THR A 114 2.94 0.44 8.44
C THR A 114 2.67 1.91 8.25
N ILE A 115 2.19 2.57 9.31
CA ILE A 115 1.90 3.99 9.32
C ILE A 115 2.79 4.71 10.32
N LEU A 116 3.19 5.93 9.99
CA LEU A 116 3.97 6.83 10.84
C LEU A 116 3.54 8.27 10.56
N MET A 117 3.48 9.11 11.59
CA MET A 117 3.29 10.55 11.44
C MET A 117 4.53 11.31 11.90
N SER A 118 5.12 12.12 11.04
CA SER A 118 6.27 12.96 11.41
C SER A 118 6.21 14.29 10.69
N ASN A 119 7.11 15.22 11.03
CA ASN A 119 7.19 16.45 10.25
C ASN A 119 7.65 16.10 8.82
N CYS A 120 7.15 16.83 7.84
CA CYS A 120 7.55 16.63 6.46
C CYS A 120 9.04 16.96 6.31
N LYS A 121 9.80 16.16 5.54
CA LYS A 121 11.26 16.36 5.38
C LYS A 121 11.64 17.76 4.86
N LYS A 122 10.81 18.37 4.01
CA LYS A 122 11.02 19.73 3.47
C LYS A 122 10.48 20.85 4.36
N SER A 123 9.74 20.55 5.42
CA SER A 123 9.09 21.57 6.26
C SER A 123 8.84 21.08 7.68
N GLU A 124 9.40 21.79 8.65
CA GLU A 124 9.19 21.53 10.08
C GLU A 124 7.80 21.94 10.59
N SER A 125 7.07 22.77 9.84
CA SER A 125 5.73 23.24 10.22
C SER A 125 4.60 22.35 9.70
N LEU A 126 4.89 21.51 8.71
CA LEU A 126 3.90 20.61 8.12
C LEU A 126 4.05 19.21 8.71
N SER A 127 2.93 18.59 9.07
CA SER A 127 2.89 17.20 9.48
C SER A 127 2.56 16.32 8.28
N CYS A 128 3.31 15.25 8.11
CA CYS A 128 3.15 14.27 7.04
C CYS A 128 2.77 12.90 7.63
N ILE A 129 1.83 12.24 6.96
CA ILE A 129 1.48 10.84 7.13
C ILE A 129 2.31 10.03 6.15
N TYR A 130 3.03 9.06 6.68
CA TYR A 130 3.84 8.11 5.94
C TYR A 130 3.20 6.75 6.05
N VAL A 131 2.98 6.10 4.91
CA VAL A 131 2.48 4.73 4.84
C VAL A 131 3.47 3.90 4.04
N SER A 132 3.88 2.75 4.54
CA SER A 132 4.74 1.82 3.81
C SER A 132 4.18 0.41 3.82
N TRP A 133 4.55 -0.37 2.80
CA TRP A 133 4.16 -1.76 2.65
C TRP A 133 5.32 -2.60 2.12
N GLY A 134 5.17 -3.92 2.17
CA GLY A 134 6.19 -4.85 1.71
C GLY A 134 7.47 -4.78 2.55
N LYS A 135 8.62 -4.51 1.91
CA LYS A 135 9.94 -4.54 2.55
C LYS A 135 10.40 -3.19 3.10
N THR A 136 9.66 -2.10 2.81
CA THR A 136 10.03 -0.76 3.25
C THR A 136 9.59 -0.56 4.71
N ASP A 137 10.56 -0.54 5.62
CA ASP A 137 10.32 -0.34 7.05
C ASP A 137 10.60 1.12 7.45
N ILE A 138 9.53 1.88 7.66
CA ILE A 138 9.59 3.30 8.07
C ILE A 138 9.66 3.49 9.59
N LYS A 139 9.50 2.44 10.41
CA LYS A 139 9.62 2.55 11.88
C LYS A 139 11.07 2.65 12.31
N LYS A 140 11.98 1.96 11.60
CA LYS A 140 13.42 2.02 11.86
C LYS A 140 14.04 3.32 11.36
N SER A 141 13.71 3.70 10.12
CA SER A 141 14.17 4.96 9.54
C SER A 141 13.24 5.43 8.44
N LEU A 142 12.84 6.71 8.51
CA LEU A 142 12.07 7.36 7.47
C LEU A 142 12.84 7.51 6.15
N SER A 143 14.18 7.48 6.22
CA SER A 143 15.07 7.52 5.06
C SER A 143 14.91 6.32 4.13
N ASN A 144 14.24 5.24 4.55
CA ASN A 144 13.92 4.11 3.69
C ASN A 144 12.78 4.41 2.70
N CYS A 145 12.05 5.49 2.93
CA CYS A 145 10.94 5.95 2.10
C CYS A 145 11.27 7.26 1.39
N VAL A 146 11.74 8.26 2.15
CA VAL A 146 12.03 9.60 1.62
C VAL A 146 13.36 10.10 2.17
N GLU A 147 14.20 10.63 1.28
CA GLU A 147 15.46 11.28 1.64
C GLU A 147 15.25 12.60 2.40
N ASP A 148 16.30 13.17 2.98
CA ASP A 148 16.20 14.44 3.70
C ASP A 148 15.79 15.61 2.79
N THR A 149 16.03 15.48 1.48
CA THR A 149 15.59 16.43 0.46
C THR A 149 14.09 16.35 0.17
N GLY A 150 13.37 15.36 0.71
CA GLY A 150 11.95 15.13 0.42
C GLY A 150 11.67 14.35 -0.87
N THR A 151 12.68 13.74 -1.48
CA THR A 151 12.54 12.87 -2.66
C THR A 151 12.28 11.42 -2.24
N TYR A 152 11.46 10.70 -3.01
CA TYR A 152 11.25 9.26 -2.79
C TYR A 152 12.51 8.48 -3.11
N VAL A 153 12.83 7.50 -2.27
CA VAL A 153 13.90 6.54 -2.54
C VAL A 153 13.47 5.58 -3.65
N VAL A 154 14.38 5.26 -4.57
CA VAL A 154 14.13 4.33 -5.68
C VAL A 154 13.72 2.95 -5.14
N ASP A 155 12.72 2.33 -5.77
CA ASP A 155 12.13 1.04 -5.36
C ASP A 155 11.52 1.01 -3.93
N SER A 156 11.36 2.16 -3.28
CA SER A 156 10.67 2.22 -1.99
C SER A 156 9.15 2.05 -2.17
N LYS A 157 8.57 1.16 -1.37
CA LYS A 157 7.13 0.90 -1.33
C LYS A 157 6.50 1.72 -0.22
N CYS A 158 6.32 3.00 -0.50
CA CYS A 158 5.72 3.92 0.45
C CYS A 158 4.97 5.09 -0.20
N LEU A 159 4.23 5.81 0.63
CA LEU A 159 3.43 6.97 0.29
C LEU A 159 3.60 8.03 1.37
N VAL A 160 3.74 9.28 0.96
CA VAL A 160 3.70 10.45 1.84
C VAL A 160 2.49 11.30 1.49
N MET A 161 1.76 11.72 2.51
CA MET A 161 0.62 12.63 2.40
C MET A 161 0.72 13.71 3.47
N GLU A 162 0.53 14.97 3.09
CA GLU A 162 0.48 16.08 4.04
C GLU A 162 -0.83 16.05 4.82
N ALA A 163 -0.75 16.27 6.13
CA ALA A 163 -1.88 16.45 7.03
C ALA A 163 -2.02 17.94 7.40
N TYR A 164 -3.26 18.42 7.47
CA TYR A 164 -3.65 19.83 7.61
C TYR A 164 -4.57 20.12 8.80
#